data_AF-S0F5I0-F1
#
_entry.id   AF-S0F5I0-F1
#
_cell.length_a   1.000
_cell.length_b   1.000
_cell.length_c   1.000
_cell.angle_alpha   90.00
_cell.angle_beta   90.00
_cell.angle_gamma   90.00
#
_symmetry.space_group_name_H-M   'P 1'
#
loop_
_entity.id
_entity.type
_entity.pdbx_description
1 polymer ?
#
loop_
_entity_poly.entity_id
_entity_poly.type
_entity_poly.pdbx_seq_one_letter_code
_entity_poly.pdbx_strand_id
1 'polypeptide(L)'
;MKKEYIVYKLSECAKQACRIDNELFTKFNVKRGLRNEDGTGVLVGLTKIGNVVGYERTEKGLKPIPGKLFYRGYDLDDIAHALLKEKRFGFEEVAYLLLSGELPDSEQLDAFKELINDNMALDKKTTMNIIDLEGQNIMNILARSVLEMYTFDPNPDDISRDNLMRQSIELISKFPTIIAYAYSIYRHSM
;
A
#
# COMPACT_ATOMS: atom_id res chain seq x y z
N MET A 1 5.28 -22.47 -6.75
CA MET A 1 4.48 -22.50 -8.01
C MET A 1 3.23 -21.62 -7.99
N LYS A 2 2.16 -21.91 -7.22
CA LYS A 2 0.95 -21.02 -7.20
C LYS A 2 1.23 -19.61 -6.63
N LYS A 3 2.03 -19.50 -5.56
CA LYS A 3 2.32 -18.23 -4.87
C LYS A 3 3.20 -17.29 -5.69
N GLU A 4 4.31 -17.80 -6.22
CA GLU A 4 5.22 -17.05 -7.11
C GLU A 4 4.48 -16.52 -8.35
N TYR A 5 3.53 -17.30 -8.87
CA TYR A 5 2.70 -16.87 -9.99
C TYR A 5 1.83 -15.65 -9.65
N ILE A 6 1.21 -15.60 -8.47
CA ILE A 6 0.40 -14.45 -8.05
C ILE A 6 1.27 -13.20 -7.87
N VAL A 7 2.43 -13.34 -7.20
CA VAL A 7 3.38 -12.23 -7.03
C VAL A 7 3.83 -11.70 -8.38
N TYR A 8 4.20 -12.59 -9.30
CA TYR A 8 4.56 -12.22 -10.67
C TYR A 8 3.42 -11.53 -11.41
N LYS A 9 2.19 -12.06 -11.34
CA LYS A 9 1.02 -11.46 -11.97
C LYS A 9 0.74 -10.06 -11.44
N LEU A 10 0.73 -9.87 -10.12
CA LEU A 10 0.57 -8.57 -9.47
C LEU A 10 1.66 -7.58 -9.90
N SER A 11 2.90 -8.07 -9.99
CA SER A 11 4.07 -7.30 -10.43
C SER A 11 3.93 -6.84 -11.90
N GLU A 12 3.47 -7.71 -12.81
CA GLU A 12 3.18 -7.33 -14.20
C GLU A 12 2.00 -6.35 -14.30
N CYS A 13 0.90 -6.56 -13.57
CA CYS A 13 -0.21 -5.62 -13.50
C CYS A 13 0.26 -4.24 -13.01
N ALA A 14 1.05 -4.19 -11.94
CA ALA A 14 1.61 -2.96 -11.40
C ALA A 14 2.45 -2.21 -12.45
N LYS A 15 3.27 -2.91 -13.23
CA LYS A 15 4.07 -2.33 -14.32
C LYS A 15 3.19 -1.61 -15.33
N GLN A 16 2.08 -2.23 -15.74
CA GLN A 16 1.16 -1.67 -16.72
C GLN A 16 0.36 -0.52 -16.12
N ALA A 17 -0.20 -0.70 -14.92
CA ALA A 17 -1.03 0.29 -14.23
C ALA A 17 -0.25 1.55 -13.84
N CYS A 18 1.04 1.43 -13.53
CA CYS A 18 1.90 2.56 -13.18
C CYS A 18 2.55 3.24 -14.39
N ARG A 19 2.35 2.73 -15.62
CA ARG A 19 2.86 3.39 -16.82
C ARG A 19 2.12 4.71 -17.06
N ILE A 20 2.88 5.80 -17.15
CA ILE A 20 2.38 7.14 -17.46
C ILE A 20 2.99 7.58 -18.77
N ASP A 21 2.16 8.10 -19.67
CA ASP A 21 2.63 8.63 -20.94
C ASP A 21 3.46 9.91 -20.71
N ASN A 22 4.60 9.99 -21.39
CA ASN A 22 5.51 11.13 -21.28
C ASN A 22 4.85 12.44 -21.76
N GLU A 23 3.92 12.38 -22.71
CA GLU A 23 3.22 13.55 -23.22
C GLU A 23 2.37 14.26 -22.14
N LEU A 24 1.89 13.51 -21.15
CA LEU A 24 1.08 14.05 -20.06
C LEU A 24 1.86 15.03 -19.18
N PHE A 25 3.18 14.84 -19.05
CA PHE A 25 4.02 15.76 -18.28
C PHE A 25 4.06 17.15 -18.93
N THR A 26 4.23 17.20 -20.25
CA THR A 26 4.17 18.47 -21.00
C THR A 26 2.76 19.06 -20.96
N LYS A 27 1.73 18.24 -21.19
CA LYS A 27 0.33 18.68 -21.21
C LYS A 27 -0.12 19.31 -19.89
N PHE A 28 0.27 18.71 -18.76
CA PHE A 28 -0.07 19.21 -17.42
C PHE A 28 1.00 20.12 -16.81
N ASN A 29 2.03 20.48 -17.57
CA ASN A 29 3.17 21.29 -17.11
C ASN A 29 3.81 20.75 -15.81
N VAL A 30 3.90 19.42 -15.69
CA VAL A 30 4.53 18.72 -14.56
C VAL A 30 6.00 18.50 -14.89
N LYS A 31 6.90 19.13 -14.12
CA LYS A 31 8.35 18.97 -14.32
C LYS A 31 8.82 17.59 -13.86
N ARG A 32 9.61 16.91 -14.69
CA ARG A 32 10.27 15.64 -14.31
C ARG A 32 11.40 15.96 -13.33
N GLY A 33 11.10 15.87 -12.03
CA GLY A 33 11.96 16.45 -11.00
C GLY A 33 11.62 17.91 -10.82
N LEU A 34 11.01 18.21 -9.68
CA LEU A 34 10.50 19.54 -9.37
C LEU A 34 11.65 20.41 -8.84
N ARG A 35 12.50 20.86 -9.75
CA ARG A 35 13.22 22.11 -9.53
C ARG A 35 12.91 23.06 -10.68
N ASN A 36 12.51 24.26 -10.29
CA ASN A 36 12.67 25.43 -11.13
C ASN A 36 14.16 25.62 -11.42
N GLU A 37 14.49 26.31 -12.51
CA GLU A 37 15.88 26.61 -12.86
C GLU A 37 16.60 27.44 -11.78
N ASP A 38 15.83 28.13 -10.93
CA ASP A 38 16.30 28.88 -9.76
C ASP A 38 16.54 28.02 -8.49
N GLY A 39 16.33 26.71 -8.57
CA GLY A 39 16.54 25.77 -7.46
C GLY A 39 15.36 25.61 -6.49
N THR A 40 14.25 26.32 -6.67
CA THR A 40 13.02 26.18 -5.86
C THR A 40 12.11 25.05 -6.38
N GLY A 41 11.34 24.39 -5.50
CA GLY A 41 10.37 23.35 -5.89
C GLY A 41 10.12 22.26 -4.83
N VAL A 42 9.07 21.46 -5.01
CA VAL A 42 8.69 20.29 -4.16
C VAL A 42 9.02 18.99 -4.92
N LEU A 43 8.38 17.84 -4.79
CA LEU A 43 8.35 16.76 -5.79
C LEU A 43 6.89 16.57 -6.21
N VAL A 44 6.55 16.80 -7.48
CA VAL A 44 5.20 16.67 -8.05
C VAL A 44 5.38 15.76 -9.24
N GLY A 45 4.76 14.59 -9.11
CA GLY A 45 4.69 13.60 -10.17
C GLY A 45 3.23 13.38 -10.53
N LEU A 46 3.02 12.86 -11.73
CA LEU A 46 1.75 12.22 -12.05
C LEU A 46 1.73 10.87 -11.35
N THR A 47 0.60 10.52 -10.76
CA THR A 47 0.36 9.19 -10.20
C THR A 47 -0.97 8.67 -10.70
N LYS A 48 -1.05 7.36 -10.88
CA LYS A 48 -2.30 6.64 -11.13
C LYS A 48 -2.82 5.93 -9.88
N ILE A 49 -2.11 6.01 -8.75
CA ILE A 49 -2.41 5.24 -7.53
C ILE A 49 -3.57 5.87 -6.74
N GLY A 50 -3.45 7.15 -6.42
CA GLY A 50 -4.45 7.86 -5.63
C GLY A 50 -4.56 9.33 -6.04
N ASN A 51 -5.75 9.89 -5.92
CA ASN A 51 -6.02 11.30 -6.21
C ASN A 51 -6.92 11.90 -5.13
N VAL A 52 -6.56 13.08 -4.62
CA VAL A 52 -7.34 13.82 -3.62
C VAL A 52 -7.79 15.13 -4.24
N VAL A 53 -9.10 15.35 -4.30
CA VAL A 53 -9.69 16.56 -4.89
C VAL A 53 -10.43 17.32 -3.81
N GLY A 54 -9.85 18.43 -3.33
CA GLY A 54 -10.44 19.28 -2.29
C GLY A 54 -11.10 20.56 -2.81
N TYR A 55 -10.97 20.86 -4.11
CA TYR A 55 -11.49 22.08 -4.70
C TYR A 55 -11.84 21.86 -6.18
N GLU A 56 -12.76 22.66 -6.70
CA GLU A 56 -13.11 22.75 -8.10
C GLU A 56 -12.73 24.12 -8.68
N ARG A 57 -12.36 24.17 -9.96
CA ARG A 57 -12.07 25.43 -10.65
C ARG A 57 -13.34 25.92 -11.34
N THR A 58 -13.83 27.07 -10.91
CA THR A 58 -15.00 27.75 -11.47
C THR A 58 -14.57 29.02 -12.22
N GLU A 59 -15.48 29.65 -12.96
CA GLU A 59 -15.25 30.96 -13.60
C GLU A 59 -14.86 32.06 -12.61
N LYS A 60 -15.27 31.93 -11.34
CA LYS A 60 -14.99 32.88 -10.25
C LYS A 60 -13.74 32.53 -9.44
N GLY A 61 -12.98 31.52 -9.86
CA GLY A 61 -11.79 31.03 -9.15
C GLY A 61 -11.99 29.65 -8.52
N LEU A 62 -11.13 29.32 -7.55
CA LEU A 62 -11.17 28.04 -6.84
C LEU A 62 -12.28 28.04 -5.79
N LYS A 63 -13.12 27.00 -5.81
CA LYS A 63 -14.18 26.80 -4.82
C LYS A 63 -13.90 25.50 -4.05
N PRO A 64 -13.89 25.52 -2.71
CA PRO A 64 -13.73 24.30 -1.93
C PRO A 64 -14.95 23.39 -2.12
N ILE A 65 -14.70 22.08 -2.13
CA ILE A 65 -15.73 21.04 -2.22
C ILE A 65 -15.56 20.04 -1.07
N PRO A 66 -16.59 19.26 -0.73
CA PRO A 66 -16.39 18.03 0.04
C PRO A 66 -15.31 17.19 -0.66
N GLY A 67 -14.22 16.92 0.05
CA GLY A 67 -13.04 16.30 -0.53
C GLY A 67 -13.37 14.93 -1.12
N LYS A 68 -12.90 14.67 -2.34
CA LYS A 68 -13.01 13.36 -2.98
C LYS A 68 -11.68 12.64 -2.95
N LEU A 69 -11.71 11.34 -2.69
CA LEU A 69 -10.55 10.47 -2.73
C LEU A 69 -10.80 9.38 -3.78
N PHE A 70 -9.84 9.20 -4.68
CA PHE A 70 -9.89 8.16 -5.69
C PHE A 70 -8.73 7.19 -5.50
N TYR A 71 -9.01 5.89 -5.64
CA TYR A 71 -7.99 4.83 -5.71
C TYR A 71 -8.00 4.23 -7.10
N ARG A 72 -6.87 4.30 -7.81
CA ARG A 72 -6.73 3.80 -9.19
C ARG A 72 -7.84 4.28 -10.15
N GLY A 73 -8.37 5.48 -9.90
CA GLY A 73 -9.45 6.08 -10.69
C GLY A 73 -10.87 5.76 -10.22
N TYR A 74 -11.04 4.85 -9.26
CA TYR A 74 -12.33 4.57 -8.60
C TYR A 74 -12.59 5.59 -7.49
N ASP A 75 -13.81 6.12 -7.42
CA ASP A 75 -14.24 6.95 -6.28
C ASP A 75 -14.28 6.07 -5.01
N LEU A 76 -13.63 6.52 -3.94
CA LEU A 76 -13.59 5.77 -2.68
C LEU A 76 -14.99 5.59 -2.10
N ASP A 77 -15.88 6.57 -2.28
CA ASP A 77 -17.25 6.46 -1.79
C ASP A 77 -17.96 5.31 -2.50
N ASP A 78 -17.79 5.13 -3.81
CA ASP A 78 -18.39 4.02 -4.55
C ASP A 78 -17.90 2.66 -4.04
N ILE A 79 -16.58 2.54 -3.81
CA ILE A 79 -15.98 1.33 -3.22
C ILE A 79 -16.58 1.05 -1.84
N ALA A 80 -16.62 2.06 -0.96
CA ALA A 80 -17.11 1.91 0.40
C ALA A 80 -18.60 1.55 0.44
N HIS A 81 -19.44 2.20 -0.36
CA HIS A 81 -20.87 1.91 -0.43
C HIS A 81 -21.15 0.48 -0.90
N ALA A 82 -20.42 0.00 -1.92
CA ALA A 82 -20.56 -1.38 -2.40
C ALA A 82 -20.19 -2.40 -1.30
N LEU A 83 -19.05 -2.21 -0.65
CA LEU A 83 -18.57 -3.08 0.43
C LEU A 83 -19.54 -3.11 1.63
N LEU A 84 -20.04 -1.94 2.04
CA LEU A 84 -20.98 -1.82 3.16
C LEU A 84 -22.32 -2.48 2.84
N LYS A 85 -22.84 -2.28 1.62
CA LYS A 85 -24.09 -2.89 1.16
C LYS A 85 -24.00 -4.43 1.17
N GLU A 86 -22.86 -4.97 0.78
CA GLU A 86 -22.59 -6.41 0.73
C GLU A 86 -22.08 -6.97 2.07
N LYS A 87 -21.88 -6.12 3.09
CA LYS A 87 -21.36 -6.46 4.43
C LYS A 87 -19.99 -7.15 4.38
N ARG A 88 -19.09 -6.65 3.54
CA ARG A 88 -17.73 -7.16 3.36
C ARG A 88 -16.71 -6.18 3.95
N PHE A 89 -15.59 -6.70 4.47
CA PHE A 89 -14.53 -5.87 5.04
C PHE A 89 -13.77 -5.07 3.96
N GLY A 90 -13.46 -5.71 2.82
CA GLY A 90 -12.89 -5.07 1.65
C GLY A 90 -11.40 -4.73 1.70
N PHE A 91 -10.70 -5.05 2.79
CA PHE A 91 -9.27 -4.75 2.92
C PHE A 91 -8.44 -5.40 1.80
N GLU A 92 -8.58 -6.70 1.59
CA GLU A 92 -7.81 -7.45 0.59
C GLU A 92 -8.15 -7.02 -0.84
N GLU A 93 -9.40 -6.65 -1.11
CA GLU A 93 -9.81 -6.14 -2.42
C GLU A 93 -9.19 -4.78 -2.72
N VAL A 94 -9.23 -3.86 -1.75
CA VAL A 94 -8.63 -2.52 -1.91
C VAL A 94 -7.11 -2.62 -1.97
N ALA A 95 -6.49 -3.49 -1.17
CA ALA A 95 -5.06 -3.76 -1.26
C ALA A 95 -4.68 -4.32 -2.64
N TYR A 96 -5.45 -5.29 -3.15
CA TYR A 96 -5.26 -5.83 -4.50
C TYR A 96 -5.40 -4.75 -5.57
N LEU A 97 -6.43 -3.90 -5.47
CA LEU A 97 -6.64 -2.76 -6.37
C LEU A 97 -5.42 -1.83 -6.38
N LEU A 98 -4.93 -1.43 -5.21
CA LEU A 98 -3.81 -0.51 -5.10
C LEU A 98 -2.52 -1.11 -5.66
N LEU A 99 -2.26 -2.40 -5.42
CA LEU A 99 -1.09 -3.11 -5.91
C LEU A 99 -1.14 -3.36 -7.42
N SER A 100 -2.26 -3.88 -7.93
CA SER A 100 -2.39 -4.33 -9.32
C SER A 100 -2.85 -3.24 -10.29
N GLY A 101 -3.66 -2.29 -9.82
CA GLY A 101 -4.32 -1.29 -10.64
C GLY A 101 -5.79 -1.56 -10.97
N GLU A 102 -6.30 -2.77 -10.71
CA GLU A 102 -7.65 -3.20 -11.07
C GLU A 102 -8.29 -3.97 -9.92
N LEU A 103 -9.63 -3.97 -9.85
CA LEU A 103 -10.35 -4.78 -8.85
C LEU A 103 -10.19 -6.28 -9.18
N PRO A 104 -9.99 -7.14 -8.18
CA PRO A 104 -9.87 -8.57 -8.42
C PRO A 104 -11.23 -9.18 -8.82
N ASP A 105 -11.18 -10.21 -9.65
CA ASP A 105 -12.29 -11.17 -9.73
C ASP A 105 -12.30 -12.08 -8.48
N SER A 106 -13.34 -12.91 -8.34
CA SER A 106 -13.49 -13.81 -7.19
C SER A 106 -12.33 -14.79 -7.01
N GLU A 107 -11.81 -15.36 -8.10
CA GLU A 107 -10.71 -16.34 -8.01
C GLU A 107 -9.40 -15.65 -7.62
N GLN A 108 -9.15 -14.46 -8.18
CA GLN A 108 -8.01 -13.62 -7.84
C GLN A 108 -8.06 -13.18 -6.37
N LEU A 109 -9.24 -12.79 -5.90
CA LEU A 109 -9.43 -12.36 -4.52
C LEU A 109 -9.16 -13.49 -3.53
N ASP A 110 -9.70 -14.69 -3.79
CA ASP A 110 -9.48 -15.85 -2.92
C ASP A 110 -8.02 -16.28 -2.90
N ALA A 111 -7.37 -16.29 -4.05
CA ALA A 111 -5.94 -16.58 -4.16
C ALA A 111 -5.08 -15.52 -3.44
N PHE A 112 -5.47 -14.24 -3.51
CA PHE A 112 -4.77 -13.17 -2.81
C PHE A 112 -4.97 -13.26 -1.29
N LYS A 113 -6.18 -13.58 -0.81
CA LYS A 113 -6.44 -13.83 0.62
C LYS A 113 -5.61 -14.99 1.15
N GLU A 114 -5.53 -16.11 0.42
CA GLU A 114 -4.68 -17.24 0.78
C GLU A 114 -3.21 -16.80 0.88
N LEU A 115 -2.72 -16.02 -0.10
CA LEU A 115 -1.38 -15.49 -0.08
C LEU A 115 -1.10 -14.59 1.15
N ILE A 116 -2.03 -13.69 1.50
CA ILE A 116 -1.90 -12.83 2.69
C ILE A 116 -1.88 -13.67 3.97
N ASN A 117 -2.83 -14.59 4.12
CA ASN A 117 -2.93 -15.46 5.30
C ASN A 117 -1.66 -16.31 5.49
N ASP A 118 -1.12 -16.86 4.41
CA ASP A 118 0.08 -17.69 4.46
C ASP A 118 1.34 -16.91 4.87
N ASN A 119 1.37 -15.60 4.65
CA ASN A 119 2.48 -14.74 5.02
C ASN A 119 2.27 -14.03 6.37
N MET A 120 1.12 -14.23 7.03
CA MET A 120 0.74 -13.52 8.25
C MET A 120 1.51 -14.00 9.49
N ALA A 121 1.99 -15.26 9.48
CA ALA A 121 2.75 -15.82 10.58
C ALA A 121 4.13 -15.15 10.73
N LEU A 122 4.46 -14.81 11.98
CA LEU A 122 5.79 -14.32 12.33
C LEU A 122 6.69 -15.50 12.67
N ASP A 123 7.98 -15.39 12.32
CA ASP A 123 8.96 -16.32 12.83
C ASP A 123 9.10 -16.16 14.36
N LYS A 124 9.53 -17.25 15.02
CA LYS A 124 9.65 -17.28 16.47
C LYS A 124 10.54 -16.17 17.01
N LYS A 125 11.60 -15.79 16.29
CA LYS A 125 12.56 -14.80 16.75
C LYS A 125 11.94 -13.40 16.74
N THR A 126 11.25 -13.02 15.67
CA THR A 126 10.47 -11.78 15.61
C THR A 126 9.44 -11.71 16.74
N THR A 127 8.68 -12.78 16.99
CA THR A 127 7.71 -12.82 18.10
C THR A 127 8.39 -12.62 19.46
N MET A 128 9.50 -13.31 19.73
CA MET A 128 10.24 -13.14 20.97
C MET A 128 10.78 -11.72 21.11
N ASN A 129 11.32 -11.13 20.05
CA ASN A 129 11.84 -9.75 20.10
C ASN A 129 10.76 -8.70 20.32
N ILE A 130 9.53 -8.94 19.87
CA ILE A 130 8.39 -8.09 20.21
C ILE A 130 8.08 -8.19 21.71
N ILE A 131 8.10 -9.40 22.28
CA ILE A 131 7.81 -9.67 23.70
C ILE A 131 8.92 -9.15 24.62
N ASP A 132 10.18 -9.50 24.34
CA ASP A 132 11.33 -9.20 25.21
C ASP A 132 11.63 -7.70 25.29
N LEU A 133 11.38 -6.97 24.19
CA LEU A 133 11.60 -5.54 24.11
C LEU A 133 10.25 -4.81 24.19
N GLU A 134 9.62 -4.95 25.36
CA GLU A 134 8.35 -4.28 25.70
C GLU A 134 8.42 -2.77 25.45
N GLY A 135 7.27 -2.17 25.13
CA GLY A 135 7.19 -0.74 24.88
C GLY A 135 5.76 -0.23 24.96
N GLN A 136 5.62 1.04 25.35
CA GLN A 136 4.31 1.68 25.47
C GLN A 136 3.77 2.21 24.13
N ASN A 137 4.58 2.18 23.06
CA ASN A 137 4.21 2.72 21.76
C ASN A 137 4.23 1.61 20.70
N ILE A 138 3.03 1.23 20.24
CA ILE A 138 2.80 0.18 19.24
C ILE A 138 3.49 0.50 17.91
N MET A 139 3.52 1.76 17.50
CA MET A 139 4.17 2.17 16.25
C MET A 139 5.69 2.02 16.32
N ASN A 140 6.31 2.27 17.48
CA ASN A 140 7.73 2.02 17.68
C ASN A 140 8.06 0.52 17.61
N ILE A 141 7.20 -0.33 18.18
CA ILE A 141 7.35 -1.79 18.10
C ILE A 141 7.22 -2.25 16.64
N LEU A 142 6.20 -1.76 15.91
CA LEU A 142 6.02 -2.05 14.49
C LEU A 142 7.24 -1.63 13.67
N ALA A 143 7.71 -0.39 13.81
CA ALA A 143 8.86 0.12 13.06
C ALA A 143 10.14 -0.69 13.33
N ARG A 144 10.41 -1.04 14.60
CA ARG A 144 11.54 -1.92 14.95
C ARG A 144 11.40 -3.30 14.32
N SER A 145 10.22 -3.89 14.36
CA SER A 145 9.96 -5.22 13.79
C SER A 145 10.19 -5.21 12.27
N VAL A 146 9.78 -4.14 11.58
CA VAL A 146 10.06 -3.97 10.15
C VAL A 146 11.56 -3.89 9.87
N LEU A 147 12.33 -3.14 10.67
CA LEU A 147 13.78 -3.08 10.52
C LEU A 147 14.45 -4.43 10.81
N GLU A 148 13.91 -5.20 11.75
CA GLU A 148 14.41 -6.53 12.06
C GLU A 148 14.19 -7.52 10.89
N MET A 149 13.05 -7.44 10.22
CA MET A 149 12.72 -8.29 9.07
C MET A 149 13.76 -8.19 7.94
N TYR A 150 14.47 -7.07 7.79
CA TYR A 150 15.61 -6.94 6.88
C TYR A 150 16.64 -8.05 7.07
N THR A 151 16.87 -8.49 8.32
CA THR A 151 17.87 -9.52 8.65
C THR A 151 17.45 -10.94 8.29
N PHE A 152 16.15 -11.16 8.06
CA PHE A 152 15.58 -12.48 7.72
C PHE A 152 15.19 -12.60 6.25
N ASP A 153 15.15 -11.47 5.53
CA ASP A 153 14.87 -11.47 4.10
C ASP A 153 16.09 -12.02 3.34
N PRO A 154 15.91 -12.99 2.41
CA PRO A 154 17.01 -13.54 1.63
C PRO A 154 17.59 -12.56 0.60
N ASN A 155 16.82 -11.56 0.16
CA ASN A 155 17.21 -10.55 -0.82
C ASN A 155 16.69 -9.16 -0.41
N PRO A 156 17.16 -8.59 0.71
CA PRO A 156 16.57 -7.38 1.29
C PRO A 156 16.79 -6.14 0.43
N ASP A 157 17.95 -6.05 -0.23
CA ASP A 157 18.35 -4.91 -1.07
C ASP A 157 18.00 -5.09 -2.56
N ASP A 158 17.37 -6.23 -2.95
CA ASP A 158 16.96 -6.44 -4.33
C ASP A 158 15.73 -5.60 -4.67
N ILE A 159 15.94 -4.58 -5.50
CA ILE A 159 14.91 -3.66 -5.99
C ILE A 159 14.23 -4.14 -7.27
N SER A 160 14.42 -5.41 -7.66
CA SER A 160 13.66 -6.01 -8.76
C SER A 160 12.16 -5.92 -8.45
N ARG A 161 11.36 -5.64 -9.47
CA ARG A 161 9.92 -5.41 -9.32
C ARG A 161 9.20 -6.58 -8.65
N ASP A 162 9.59 -7.80 -8.99
CA ASP A 162 8.99 -9.02 -8.44
C ASP A 162 9.38 -9.21 -6.96
N ASN A 163 10.64 -8.92 -6.60
CA ASN A 163 11.08 -8.95 -5.19
C ASN A 163 10.41 -7.85 -4.36
N LEU A 164 10.29 -6.63 -4.88
CA LEU A 164 9.56 -5.54 -4.22
C LEU A 164 8.09 -5.89 -3.99
N MET A 165 7.45 -6.56 -4.96
CA MET A 165 6.07 -7.03 -4.81
C MET A 165 5.97 -8.11 -3.71
N ARG A 166 6.89 -9.09 -3.69
CA ARG A 166 6.99 -10.08 -2.61
C ARG A 166 7.14 -9.39 -1.25
N GLN A 167 8.11 -8.50 -1.10
CA GLN A 167 8.38 -7.77 0.15
C GLN A 167 7.17 -6.96 0.60
N SER A 168 6.49 -6.28 -0.33
CA SER A 168 5.28 -5.51 -0.04
C SER A 168 4.16 -6.40 0.51
N ILE A 169 3.93 -7.56 -0.13
CA ILE A 169 2.92 -8.53 0.30
C ILE A 169 3.26 -9.09 1.68
N GLU A 170 4.52 -9.45 1.93
CA GLU A 170 4.95 -9.93 3.24
C GLU A 170 4.73 -8.88 4.34
N LEU A 171 5.07 -7.61 4.09
CA LEU A 171 4.85 -6.52 5.04
C LEU A 171 3.35 -6.33 5.32
N ILE A 172 2.52 -6.20 4.27
CA ILE A 172 1.06 -6.06 4.41
C ILE A 172 0.49 -7.22 5.24
N SER A 173 0.98 -8.43 5.02
CA SER A 173 0.51 -9.64 5.71
C SER A 173 0.92 -9.69 7.19
N LYS A 174 2.15 -9.29 7.51
CA LYS A 174 2.73 -9.41 8.86
C LYS A 174 2.34 -8.26 9.79
N PHE A 175 2.01 -7.08 9.26
CA PHE A 175 1.70 -5.90 10.06
C PHE A 175 0.55 -6.13 11.07
N PRO A 176 -0.61 -6.72 10.68
CA PRO A 176 -1.68 -7.00 11.64
C PRO A 176 -1.22 -7.88 12.81
N THR A 177 -0.42 -8.91 12.54
CA THR A 177 0.12 -9.82 13.57
C THR A 177 1.06 -9.09 14.52
N ILE A 178 1.99 -8.27 13.99
CA ILE A 178 2.91 -7.48 14.81
C ILE A 178 2.14 -6.51 15.71
N ILE A 179 1.13 -5.81 15.15
CA ILE A 179 0.29 -4.87 15.88
C ILE A 179 -0.50 -5.59 16.98
N ALA A 180 -1.03 -6.78 16.70
CA ALA A 180 -1.77 -7.59 17.67
C ALA A 180 -0.88 -8.00 18.86
N TYR A 181 0.34 -8.49 18.61
CA TYR A 181 1.30 -8.80 19.68
C TYR A 181 1.67 -7.55 20.48
N ALA A 182 2.01 -6.45 19.80
CA ALA A 182 2.36 -5.19 20.43
C ALA A 182 1.23 -4.65 21.32
N TYR A 183 -0.01 -4.68 20.84
CA TYR A 183 -1.18 -4.28 21.61
C TYR A 183 -1.43 -5.19 22.81
N SER A 184 -1.25 -6.51 22.65
CA SER A 184 -1.37 -7.47 23.75
C SER A 184 -0.36 -7.17 24.86
N ILE A 185 0.91 -6.92 24.51
CA ILE A 185 1.94 -6.56 25.49
C ILE A 185 1.59 -5.24 26.17
N TYR A 186 1.25 -4.20 25.40
CA TYR A 186 0.84 -2.90 25.93
C TYR A 186 -0.28 -3.02 26.98
N ARG A 187 -1.26 -3.90 26.75
CA ARG A 187 -2.37 -4.16 27.67
C ARG A 187 -1.96 -4.88 28.97
N HIS A 188 -0.89 -5.67 28.96
CA HIS A 188 -0.43 -6.43 30.13
C HIS A 188 0.65 -5.69 30.93
N SER A 189 1.38 -4.74 30.32
CA SER A 189 2.35 -3.89 31.00
C SER A 189 1.69 -2.68 31.72
N MET A 190 0.37 -2.53 31.64
CA MET A 190 -0.45 -1.48 32.29
C MET A 190 -1.15 -1.99 33.55
#